data_AF-Q6N1G0-F1
#
_entry.id   AF-Q6N1G0-F1
#
_cell.length_a   1.000
_cell.length_b   1.000
_cell.length_c   1.000
_cell.angle_alpha   90.00
_cell.angle_beta   90.00
_cell.angle_gamma   90.00
#
_symmetry.space_group_name_H-M   'P 1'
#
loop_
_entity.id
_entity.type
_entity.pdbx_description
1 polymer ?
#
loop_
_entity_poly.entity_id
_entity_poly.type
_entity_poly.pdbx_seq_one_letter_code
_entity_poly.pdbx_strand_id
1 'polypeptide(L)'
;MTISFGRLTPERWLLLASLCVNVALGAYVGAQWLRPQWTPPHAGMPIRLIERVASRLPPADAEILWRNFNAKQVTLQPLQHDYVAALRTTLNLAAQPELDKPALRAAVENARDKRSKVGDAMIDTFVETLEQISPEGRRQLAGRLFR
;
A
#
# COMPACT_ATOMS: atom_id res chain seq x y z
N MET A 1 -2.05 -49.81 -6.32
CA MET A 1 -2.09 -48.95 -7.52
C MET A 1 -0.71 -48.34 -7.72
N THR A 2 0.12 -48.99 -8.52
CA THR A 2 1.48 -48.53 -8.85
C THR A 2 1.40 -47.63 -10.08
N ILE A 3 1.63 -46.34 -9.90
CA ILE A 3 1.70 -45.39 -11.03
C ILE A 3 3.03 -45.61 -11.73
N SER A 4 3.00 -46.29 -12.87
CA SER A 4 4.14 -46.43 -13.76
C SER A 4 4.34 -45.13 -14.54
N PHE A 5 5.38 -44.37 -14.20
CA PHE A 5 5.85 -43.27 -15.03
C PHE A 5 6.59 -43.83 -16.24
N GLY A 6 5.83 -44.16 -17.29
CA GLY A 6 6.38 -44.47 -18.60
C GLY A 6 7.24 -43.30 -19.11
N ARG A 7 8.42 -43.62 -19.68
CA ARG A 7 9.39 -42.65 -20.22
C ARG A 7 8.67 -41.49 -20.92
N LEU A 8 8.81 -40.28 -20.38
CA LEU A 8 8.24 -39.08 -20.94
C LEU A 8 8.93 -38.79 -22.27
N THR A 9 8.22 -39.03 -23.38
CA THR A 9 8.69 -38.67 -24.71
C THR A 9 8.83 -37.14 -24.82
N PRO A 10 9.73 -36.62 -25.67
CA PRO A 10 9.93 -35.18 -25.83
C PRO A 10 8.63 -34.43 -26.19
N GLU A 11 7.71 -35.09 -26.90
CA GLU A 11 6.36 -34.58 -27.17
C GLU A 11 5.51 -34.39 -25.90
N ARG A 12 5.57 -35.34 -24.95
CA ARG A 12 4.87 -35.22 -23.66
C ARG A 12 5.47 -34.11 -22.80
N TRP A 13 6.79 -33.90 -22.87
CA TRP A 13 7.45 -32.75 -22.25
C TRP A 13 7.01 -31.42 -22.85
N LEU A 14 6.91 -31.34 -24.18
CA LEU A 14 6.40 -30.15 -24.89
C LEU A 14 4.94 -29.86 -24.52
N LEU A 15 4.10 -30.89 -24.42
CA LEU A 15 2.70 -30.74 -24.00
C LEU A 15 2.58 -30.27 -22.56
N LEU A 16 3.38 -30.84 -21.64
CA LEU A 16 3.41 -30.40 -20.24
C LEU A 16 3.93 -28.97 -20.10
N ALA A 17 4.97 -28.60 -20.84
CA ALA A 17 5.49 -27.24 -20.87
C ALA A 17 4.44 -26.25 -21.40
N SER A 18 3.77 -26.59 -22.50
CA SER A 18 2.68 -25.78 -23.06
C SER A 18 1.52 -25.61 -22.07
N LEU A 19 1.11 -26.68 -21.39
CA LEU A 19 0.05 -26.63 -20.39
C LEU A 19 0.43 -25.71 -19.22
N CYS A 20 1.66 -25.82 -18.69
CA CYS A 20 2.15 -24.94 -17.63
C CYS A 20 2.15 -23.48 -18.06
N VAL A 21 2.61 -23.18 -19.28
CA VAL A 21 2.61 -21.81 -19.82
C VAL A 21 1.19 -21.26 -19.93
N ASN A 22 0.23 -22.05 -20.41
CA ASN A 22 -1.17 -21.63 -20.54
C ASN A 22 -1.83 -21.40 -19.18
N VAL A 23 -1.58 -22.26 -18.20
CA VAL A 23 -2.10 -22.07 -16.83
C VAL A 23 -1.48 -20.81 -16.20
N ALA A 24 -0.18 -20.60 -16.38
CA ALA A 24 0.50 -19.40 -15.89
C ALA A 24 -0.05 -18.12 -16.55
N LEU A 25 -0.29 -18.13 -17.87
CA LEU A 25 -0.90 -17.01 -18.57
C LEU A 25 -2.34 -16.77 -18.11
N GLY A 26 -3.15 -17.83 -17.98
CA GLY A 26 -4.53 -17.73 -17.50
C GLY A 26 -4.61 -17.16 -16.09
N ALA A 27 -3.74 -17.63 -15.18
CA ALA A 27 -3.62 -17.10 -13.84
C ALA A 27 -3.14 -15.63 -13.83
N TYR A 28 -2.17 -15.27 -14.68
CA TYR A 28 -1.69 -13.90 -14.81
C TYR A 28 -2.76 -12.95 -15.32
N VAL A 29 -3.46 -13.31 -16.41
CA VAL A 29 -4.55 -12.51 -16.98
C VAL A 29 -5.71 -12.42 -15.99
N GLY A 30 -6.11 -13.53 -15.36
CA GLY A 30 -7.15 -13.53 -14.33
C GLY A 30 -6.77 -12.63 -13.14
N ALA A 31 -5.52 -12.69 -12.69
CA ALA A 31 -5.01 -11.80 -11.63
C ALA A 31 -4.98 -10.33 -12.06
N GLN A 32 -4.67 -10.01 -13.31
CA GLN A 32 -4.72 -8.64 -13.83
C GLN A 32 -6.15 -8.12 -14.00
N TRP A 33 -7.10 -9.00 -14.34
CA TRP A 33 -8.51 -8.63 -14.45
C TRP A 33 -9.18 -8.46 -13.07
N LEU A 34 -8.76 -9.25 -12.09
CA LEU A 34 -9.18 -9.12 -10.70
C LEU A 34 -8.43 -8.01 -9.95
N ARG A 35 -7.34 -7.48 -10.52
CA ARG A 35 -6.67 -6.31 -9.96
C ARG A 35 -7.62 -5.13 -10.06
N PRO A 36 -7.98 -4.47 -8.95
CA PRO A 36 -8.79 -3.27 -9.02
C PRO A 36 -7.99 -2.20 -9.79
N GLN A 37 -8.43 -1.97 -11.03
CA GLN A 37 -7.89 -1.07 -12.06
C GLN A 37 -7.71 0.40 -11.62
N TRP A 38 -8.03 0.74 -10.37
CA TRP A 38 -7.86 2.07 -9.82
C TRP A 38 -7.32 2.02 -8.40
N THR A 39 -6.00 2.00 -8.25
CA THR A 39 -5.35 2.51 -7.03
C THR A 39 -5.30 4.03 -7.19
N PRO A 40 -5.95 4.80 -6.29
CA PRO A 40 -5.78 6.25 -6.28
C PRO A 40 -4.29 6.59 -6.27
N PRO A 41 -3.83 7.61 -7.01
CA PRO A 41 -2.40 8.00 -7.05
C PRO A 41 -1.82 8.33 -5.66
N HIS A 42 -2.69 8.44 -4.64
CA HIS A 42 -2.38 8.81 -3.26
C HIS A 42 -2.50 7.63 -2.28
N ALA A 43 -2.72 6.40 -2.78
CA ALA A 43 -2.66 5.18 -1.96
C ALA A 43 -1.25 4.94 -1.37
N GLY A 44 -0.21 5.56 -1.92
CA GLY A 44 1.17 5.57 -1.40
C GLY A 44 1.51 6.79 -0.52
N MET A 45 0.53 7.51 0.02
CA MET A 45 0.81 8.71 0.84
C MET A 45 1.72 8.46 2.06
N PRO A 46 1.62 7.34 2.80
CA PRO A 46 2.51 7.08 3.93
C PRO A 46 3.98 6.99 3.49
N ILE A 47 4.28 6.23 2.44
CA ILE A 47 5.66 6.01 2.00
C ILE A 47 6.29 7.29 1.42
N ARG A 48 5.54 8.08 0.66
CA ARG A 48 6.04 9.36 0.12
C ARG A 48 6.33 10.38 1.22
N LEU A 49 5.54 10.36 2.30
CA LEU A 49 5.80 11.22 3.45
C LEU A 49 7.09 10.79 4.16
N ILE A 50 7.28 9.48 4.37
CA ILE A 50 8.52 8.93 4.94
C ILE A 50 9.73 9.28 4.08
N GLU A 51 9.67 9.07 2.76
CA GLU A 51 10.75 9.44 1.83
C GLU A 51 11.12 10.92 1.94
N ARG A 52 10.11 11.80 1.98
CA ARG A 52 10.31 13.24 2.13
C ARG A 52 10.95 13.60 3.46
N VAL A 53 10.56 12.95 4.56
CA VAL A 53 11.15 13.20 5.88
C VAL A 53 12.58 12.63 5.95
N ALA A 54 12.78 11.40 5.49
CA ALA A 54 14.08 10.73 5.43
C ALA A 54 15.10 11.53 4.61
N SER A 55 14.71 12.10 3.47
CA SER A 55 15.59 12.95 2.64
C SER A 55 16.10 14.21 3.33
N ARG A 56 15.51 14.58 4.46
CA ARG A 56 15.86 15.77 5.25
C ARG A 56 16.62 15.43 6.52
N LEU A 57 16.83 14.14 6.80
CA LEU A 57 17.55 13.67 7.99
C LEU A 57 18.99 13.31 7.63
N PRO A 58 19.91 13.38 8.60
CA PRO A 58 21.20 12.70 8.49
C PRO A 58 20.99 11.21 8.16
N PRO A 59 21.88 10.56 7.39
CA PRO A 59 21.68 9.19 6.93
C PRO A 59 21.38 8.18 8.06
N ALA A 60 22.10 8.28 9.18
CA ALA A 60 21.87 7.41 10.34
C ALA A 60 20.49 7.59 10.98
N ASP A 61 19.98 8.83 11.03
CA ASP A 61 18.65 9.14 11.54
C ASP A 61 17.54 8.72 10.56
N ALA A 62 17.80 8.83 9.25
CA ALA A 62 16.90 8.36 8.21
C ALA A 62 16.70 6.83 8.27
N GLU A 63 17.76 6.07 8.57
CA GLU A 63 17.68 4.62 8.77
C GLU A 63 16.80 4.25 9.97
N ILE A 64 16.87 5.02 11.06
CA ILE A 64 15.99 4.85 12.23
C ILE A 64 14.52 5.05 11.81
N LEU A 65 14.22 6.12 11.08
CA LEU A 65 12.87 6.38 10.57
C LEU A 65 12.35 5.22 9.71
N TRP A 66 13.16 4.74 8.76
CA TRP A 66 12.78 3.63 7.88
C TRP A 66 12.54 2.34 8.65
N ARG A 67 13.38 2.03 9.64
CA ARG A 67 13.21 0.86 10.51
C ARG A 67 11.90 0.93 11.29
N ASN A 68 11.59 2.07 11.91
CA ASN A 68 10.36 2.24 12.67
C ASN A 68 9.11 2.16 11.78
N PHE A 69 9.17 2.78 10.59
CA PHE A 69 8.10 2.67 9.60
C PHE A 69 7.88 1.22 9.13
N ASN A 70 8.96 0.50 8.82
CA ASN A 70 8.88 -0.89 8.38
C ASN A 70 8.35 -1.81 9.47
N ALA A 71 8.67 -1.56 10.75
CA ALA A 71 8.12 -2.30 11.88
C ALA A 71 6.59 -2.13 11.99
N LYS A 72 6.07 -0.93 11.66
CA LYS A 72 4.64 -0.62 11.68
C LYS A 72 3.90 -0.93 10.37
N GLN A 73 4.57 -1.45 9.33
CA GLN A 73 3.91 -1.75 8.06
C GLN A 73 2.72 -2.71 8.21
N VAL A 74 2.86 -3.73 9.06
CA VAL A 74 1.79 -4.73 9.29
C VAL A 74 0.51 -4.07 9.81
N THR A 75 0.63 -3.01 10.60
CA THR A 75 -0.50 -2.23 11.13
C THR A 75 -0.97 -1.16 10.14
N LEU A 76 -0.05 -0.50 9.42
CA LEU A 76 -0.36 0.59 8.49
C LEU A 76 -1.02 0.11 7.19
N GLN A 77 -0.60 -1.04 6.65
CA GLN A 77 -1.15 -1.59 5.40
C GLN A 77 -2.67 -1.78 5.43
N PRO A 78 -3.28 -2.45 6.44
CA PRO A 78 -4.73 -2.62 6.48
C PRO A 78 -5.46 -1.28 6.64
N LEU A 79 -4.93 -0.34 7.42
CA LEU A 79 -5.52 1.00 7.57
C LEU A 79 -5.52 1.78 6.24
N GLN A 80 -4.42 1.68 5.49
CA GLN A 80 -4.32 2.28 4.17
C GLN A 80 -5.26 1.62 3.16
N HIS A 81 -5.41 0.30 3.21
CA HIS A 81 -6.34 -0.43 2.37
C HIS A 81 -7.80 -0.01 2.64
N ASP A 82 -8.19 0.05 3.91
CA ASP A 82 -9.51 0.53 4.34
C ASP A 82 -9.79 1.96 3.86
N TYR A 83 -8.81 2.85 3.99
CA TYR A 83 -8.95 4.23 3.51
C TYR A 83 -9.14 4.29 1.99
N VAL A 84 -8.37 3.51 1.22
CA VAL A 84 -8.51 3.45 -0.24
C VAL A 84 -9.86 2.88 -0.65
N ALA A 85 -10.34 1.84 0.04
CA ALA A 85 -11.66 1.28 -0.19
C ALA A 85 -12.77 2.31 0.07
N ALA A 86 -12.70 3.04 1.18
CA ALA A 86 -13.65 4.10 1.49
C ALA A 86 -13.63 5.23 0.43
N LEU A 87 -12.44 5.62 -0.03
CA LEU A 87 -12.30 6.63 -1.09
C LEU A 87 -12.91 6.17 -2.43
N ARG A 88 -12.73 4.89 -2.79
CA ARG A 88 -13.38 4.32 -3.99
C ARG A 88 -14.90 4.38 -3.88
N THR A 89 -15.47 4.07 -2.71
CA THR A 89 -16.92 4.18 -2.48
C THR A 89 -17.40 5.62 -2.69
N THR A 90 -16.69 6.61 -2.14
CA THR A 90 -16.99 8.03 -2.34
C THR A 90 -16.95 8.43 -3.81
N LEU A 91 -15.92 8.01 -4.55
CA LEU A 91 -15.79 8.31 -5.98
C LEU A 91 -16.89 7.63 -6.81
N ASN A 92 -17.25 6.39 -6.48
CA ASN A 92 -18.34 5.68 -7.15
C ASN A 92 -19.68 6.37 -6.94
N LEU A 93 -19.97 6.87 -5.73
CA LEU A 93 -21.18 7.66 -5.45
C LEU A 93 -21.19 8.99 -6.20
N ALA A 94 -20.04 9.68 -6.25
CA ALA A 94 -19.91 10.94 -6.99
C ALA A 94 -20.04 10.78 -8.51
N ALA A 95 -19.76 9.58 -9.04
CA ALA A 95 -19.87 9.28 -10.47
C ALA A 95 -21.28 8.85 -10.92
N GLN A 96 -22.25 8.72 -10.00
CA GLN A 96 -23.61 8.34 -10.36
C GLN A 96 -24.32 9.45 -11.16
N PRO A 97 -25.23 9.10 -12.10
CA PRO A 97 -25.97 10.08 -12.89
C PRO A 97 -26.81 11.05 -12.03
N GLU A 98 -27.38 10.53 -10.94
CA GLU A 98 -28.08 11.32 -9.93
C GLU A 98 -27.25 11.37 -8.65
N LEU A 99 -27.06 12.57 -8.11
CA LEU A 99 -26.22 12.79 -6.95
C LEU A 99 -27.00 12.57 -5.64
N ASP A 100 -26.82 11.40 -5.04
CA ASP A 100 -27.26 11.14 -3.66
C ASP A 100 -26.36 11.87 -2.66
N LYS A 101 -26.76 13.10 -2.29
CA LYS A 101 -26.00 13.95 -1.36
C LYS A 101 -25.87 13.34 0.04
N PRO A 102 -26.93 12.78 0.67
CA PRO A 102 -26.78 12.05 1.94
C PRO A 102 -25.77 10.91 1.89
N ALA A 103 -25.86 10.03 0.88
CA ALA A 103 -24.95 8.90 0.76
C ALA A 103 -23.51 9.35 0.51
N LEU A 104 -23.30 10.37 -0.34
CA LEU A 104 -21.98 10.92 -0.58
C LEU A 104 -21.38 11.53 0.69
N ARG A 105 -22.16 12.27 1.48
CA ARG A 105 -21.68 12.85 2.75
C ARG A 105 -21.24 11.77 3.72
N ALA A 106 -22.04 10.72 3.90
CA ALA A 106 -21.69 9.59 4.75
C ALA A 106 -20.42 8.87 4.29
N ALA A 107 -20.24 8.70 2.97
CA ALA A 107 -19.04 8.09 2.41
C ALA A 107 -17.79 8.96 2.62
N VAL A 108 -17.90 10.29 2.49
CA VAL A 108 -16.83 11.24 2.80
C VAL A 108 -16.44 11.18 4.28
N GLU A 109 -17.41 11.15 5.19
CA GLU A 109 -17.18 11.05 6.64
C GLU A 109 -16.45 9.75 6.99
N ASN A 110 -16.90 8.61 6.44
CA ASN A 110 -16.21 7.34 6.62
C ASN A 110 -14.77 7.38 6.07
N ALA A 111 -14.56 7.94 4.88
CA ALA A 111 -13.21 8.07 4.31
C ALA A 111 -12.31 8.97 5.18
N ARG A 112 -12.87 10.04 5.78
CA ARG A 112 -12.16 10.90 6.72
C ARG A 112 -11.78 10.13 7.99
N ASP A 113 -12.68 9.36 8.56
CA ASP A 113 -12.39 8.57 9.77
C ASP A 113 -11.27 7.56 9.53
N LYS A 114 -11.28 6.88 8.38
CA LYS A 114 -10.20 5.96 7.98
C LYS A 114 -8.89 6.72 7.74
N ARG A 115 -8.93 7.91 7.15
CA ARG A 115 -7.76 8.78 6.95
C ARG A 115 -7.14 9.18 8.29
N SER A 116 -7.95 9.54 9.29
CA SER A 116 -7.48 9.91 10.62
C SER A 116 -6.69 8.78 11.28
N LYS A 117 -7.19 7.54 11.20
CA LYS A 117 -6.49 6.36 11.76
C LYS A 117 -5.12 6.12 11.12
N VAL A 118 -4.99 6.33 9.80
CA VAL A 118 -3.69 6.29 9.13
C VAL A 118 -2.78 7.42 9.65
N GLY A 119 -3.34 8.61 9.87
CA GLY A 119 -2.63 9.74 10.46
C GLY A 119 -2.11 9.46 11.86
N ASP A 120 -2.94 8.91 12.74
CA ASP A 120 -2.59 8.58 14.13
C ASP A 120 -1.41 7.60 14.17
N ALA A 121 -1.48 6.50 13.41
CA ALA A 121 -0.39 5.53 13.33
C ALA A 121 0.91 6.12 12.76
N MET A 122 0.81 7.09 11.83
CA MET A 122 1.98 7.82 11.31
C MET A 122 2.57 8.78 12.36
N ILE A 123 1.72 9.47 13.13
CA ILE A 123 2.15 10.35 14.22
C ILE A 123 2.92 9.52 15.26
N ASP A 124 2.39 8.36 15.66
CA ASP A 124 3.08 7.46 16.59
C ASP A 124 4.45 7.04 16.06
N THR A 125 4.53 6.70 14.75
CA THR A 125 5.81 6.37 14.09
C THR A 125 6.82 7.52 14.18
N PHE A 126 6.37 8.76 13.98
CA PHE A 126 7.24 9.93 14.06
C PHE A 126 7.65 10.22 15.50
N VAL A 127 6.75 10.13 16.47
CA VAL A 127 7.06 10.33 17.89
C VAL A 127 8.13 9.33 18.35
N GLU A 128 7.94 8.04 18.08
CA GLU A 128 8.92 6.99 18.40
C GLU A 128 10.28 7.23 17.70
N THR A 129 10.26 7.77 16.47
CA THR A 129 11.49 8.11 15.76
C THR A 129 12.19 9.30 16.40
N LEU A 130 11.46 10.34 16.81
CA LEU A 130 12.01 11.54 17.43
C LEU A 130 12.74 11.24 18.75
N GLU A 131 12.32 10.20 19.47
CA GLU A 131 12.99 9.70 20.69
C GLU A 131 14.35 9.08 20.40
N GLN A 132 14.53 8.49 19.21
CA GLN A 132 15.70 7.69 18.86
C GLN A 132 16.73 8.44 18.00
N ILE A 133 16.31 9.48 17.27
CA ILE A 133 17.21 10.25 16.41
C ILE A 133 18.00 11.32 17.17
N SER A 134 19.09 11.77 16.55
CA SER A 134 19.98 12.77 17.12
C SER A 134 19.28 14.13 17.39
N PRO A 135 19.78 14.95 18.34
CA PRO A 135 19.33 16.33 18.52
C PRO A 135 19.56 17.20 17.28
N GLU A 136 20.52 16.85 16.42
CA GLU A 136 20.70 17.50 15.12
C GLU A 136 19.56 17.15 14.16
N GLY A 137 19.21 15.86 14.02
CA GLY A 137 18.09 15.39 13.21
C GLY A 137 16.77 16.04 13.62
N ARG A 138 16.48 16.12 14.92
CA ARG A 138 15.30 16.85 15.44
C ARG A 138 15.29 18.33 15.04
N ARG A 139 16.44 19.01 15.14
CA ARG A 139 16.58 20.42 14.72
C ARG A 139 16.43 20.61 13.22
N GLN A 140 16.92 19.69 12.39
CA GLN A 140 16.73 19.75 10.94
C GLN A 140 15.26 19.59 10.55
N LEU A 141 14.51 18.71 11.25
CA LEU A 141 13.07 18.55 11.05
C LEU A 141 12.30 19.81 11.44
N ALA A 142 12.59 20.40 12.60
CA ALA A 142 11.93 21.63 13.06
C ALA A 142 12.31 22.86 12.22
N GLY A 143 13.60 23.04 11.91
CA GLY A 143 14.15 24.26 11.31
C GLY A 143 13.78 24.50 9.84
N ARG A 144 13.26 23.49 9.13
CA ARG A 144 12.81 23.63 7.72
C ARG A 144 11.29 23.46 7.53
N LEU A 145 10.52 23.23 8.60
CA LEU A 145 9.04 23.22 8.52
C LEU A 145 8.44 24.64 8.61
N PHE A 146 9.18 25.58 9.22
CA PHE A 146 8.77 26.98 9.43
C PHE A 146 9.39 27.96 8.42
N ARG A 147 9.81 27.48 7.23
CA ARG A 147 10.38 28.33 6.19
C ARG A 147 9.69 28.11 4.86
#